data_AF-A0AAW0ZGT4-F1
#
_entry.id   AF-A0AAW0ZGT4-F1
#
_cell.length_a   1.000
_cell.length_b   1.000
_cell.length_c   1.000
_cell.angle_alpha   90.00
_cell.angle_beta   90.00
_cell.angle_gamma   90.00
#
_symmetry.space_group_name_H-M   'P 1'
#
loop_
_entity.id
_entity.type
_entity.pdbx_description
1 polymer ?
#
loop_
_entity_poly.entity_id
_entity_poly.type
_entity_poly.pdbx_seq_one_letter_code
_entity_poly.pdbx_strand_id
1 'polypeptide(L)'
;MPKWLIKKVNEDYLLAAVQTILWRNESRSQQPASVEENTKWLGRKLKEVSNCGMPKLRGNIQTSMHWWSEEINRLRQDTLVARRALQRYRRKKRGTLSDEYTLRLVYREKSRELKNAITEAKEKAWKELMKTLDQDPWGKPYRAVMKKIWPKKTLVHGFIRPGNKRKGNKRTLP
;
A
#
# COMPACT_ATOMS: atom_id res chain seq x y z
N MET A 1 9.35 -10.45 5.88
CA MET A 1 9.91 -10.67 4.52
C MET A 1 9.16 -9.80 3.51
N PRO A 2 9.83 -8.96 2.72
CA PRO A 2 9.18 -8.19 1.66
C PRO A 2 8.57 -9.14 0.62
N LYS A 3 7.27 -8.99 0.33
CA LYS A 3 6.59 -9.79 -0.68
C LYS A 3 6.77 -9.10 -2.04
N TRP A 4 7.42 -9.74 -3.00
CA TRP A 4 7.46 -9.24 -4.38
C TRP A 4 6.15 -9.51 -5.09
N LEU A 5 5.78 -8.64 -6.04
CA LEU A 5 4.59 -8.82 -6.85
C LEU A 5 4.92 -9.69 -8.07
N ILE A 6 4.80 -11.01 -7.91
CA ILE A 6 5.15 -12.01 -8.93
C ILE A 6 4.42 -11.77 -10.27
N LYS A 7 3.20 -11.23 -10.22
CA LYS A 7 2.40 -10.90 -11.42
C LYS A 7 3.00 -9.79 -12.30
N LYS A 8 3.99 -9.03 -11.79
CA LYS A 8 4.62 -7.91 -12.50
C LYS A 8 6.14 -8.08 -12.60
N VAL A 9 6.59 -9.33 -12.76
CA VAL A 9 7.99 -9.60 -13.07
C VAL A 9 8.31 -9.00 -14.43
N ASN A 10 9.42 -8.26 -14.50
CA ASN A 10 10.04 -7.85 -15.75
C ASN A 10 11.27 -8.72 -15.97
N GLU A 11 11.18 -9.59 -16.96
CA GLU A 11 12.18 -10.60 -17.29
C GLU A 11 13.48 -9.98 -17.81
N ASP A 12 13.39 -8.94 -18.66
CA ASP A 12 14.54 -8.25 -19.22
C ASP A 12 15.43 -7.65 -18.11
N TYR A 13 14.82 -7.03 -17.11
CA TYR A 13 15.56 -6.49 -15.96
C TYR A 13 16.15 -7.58 -15.06
N LEU A 14 15.50 -8.74 -14.92
CA LEU A 14 16.07 -9.88 -14.20
C LEU A 14 17.32 -10.39 -14.92
N LEU A 15 17.20 -10.64 -16.23
CA LEU A 15 18.29 -11.17 -17.04
C LEU A 15 19.49 -10.22 -17.06
N ALA A 16 19.26 -8.92 -17.25
CA ALA A 16 20.31 -7.91 -17.17
C ALA A 16 20.98 -7.88 -15.78
N ALA A 17 20.21 -7.97 -14.71
CA ALA A 17 20.75 -8.00 -13.35
C ALA A 17 21.57 -9.28 -13.08
N VAL A 18 21.15 -10.44 -13.58
CA VAL A 18 21.91 -11.69 -13.47
C VAL A 18 23.23 -11.61 -14.25
N GLN A 19 23.17 -11.17 -15.51
CA GLN A 19 24.36 -11.02 -16.36
C GLN A 19 25.39 -10.10 -15.71
N THR A 20 24.98 -8.94 -15.19
CA THR A 20 25.90 -8.01 -14.50
C THR A 20 26.55 -8.62 -13.26
N ILE A 21 25.81 -9.43 -12.49
CA ILE A 21 26.37 -10.13 -11.32
C ILE A 21 27.35 -11.22 -11.75
N LEU A 22 27.04 -11.98 -12.80
CA LEU A 22 27.92 -13.02 -13.32
C LEU A 22 29.24 -12.43 -13.82
N TRP A 23 29.18 -11.37 -14.62
CA TRP A 23 30.37 -10.64 -15.07
C TRP A 23 31.20 -10.11 -13.90
N ARG A 24 30.54 -9.61 -12.84
CA ARG A 24 31.22 -9.14 -11.63
C ARG A 24 31.81 -10.28 -10.79
N ASN A 25 31.20 -11.46 -10.83
CA ASN A 25 31.60 -12.63 -10.05
C ASN A 25 32.74 -13.42 -10.70
N GLU A 26 32.88 -13.33 -12.02
CA GLU A 26 34.01 -13.91 -12.76
C GLU A 26 35.36 -13.40 -12.24
N SER A 27 35.39 -12.18 -11.68
CA SER A 27 36.57 -11.61 -10.99
C SER A 27 36.79 -12.10 -9.55
N ARG A 28 35.84 -12.83 -8.97
CA ARG A 28 35.86 -13.32 -7.57
C ARG A 28 36.25 -14.79 -7.45
N SER A 29 36.32 -15.51 -8.57
CA SER A 29 36.56 -16.95 -8.70
C SER A 29 37.91 -17.45 -8.13
N GLN A 30 38.76 -16.58 -7.59
CA GLN A 30 40.10 -16.92 -7.11
C GLN A 30 40.23 -17.14 -5.59
N GLN A 31 39.16 -16.99 -4.78
CA GLN A 31 39.25 -17.23 -3.33
C GLN A 31 38.18 -18.20 -2.80
N PRO A 32 38.57 -19.27 -2.05
CA PRO A 32 37.63 -20.20 -1.45
C PRO A 32 36.98 -19.55 -0.21
N ALA A 33 35.87 -18.86 -0.41
CA ALA A 33 35.03 -18.41 0.70
C ALA A 33 34.33 -19.61 1.36
N SER A 34 34.12 -19.53 2.67
CA SER A 34 33.43 -20.56 3.45
C SER A 34 32.02 -20.82 2.90
N VAL A 35 31.49 -22.03 3.07
CA VAL A 35 30.14 -22.42 2.61
C VAL A 35 29.07 -21.45 3.15
N GLU A 36 29.21 -21.01 4.39
CA GLU A 36 28.30 -20.03 4.98
C GLU A 36 28.38 -18.64 4.34
N GLU A 37 29.56 -18.22 3.91
CA GLU A 37 29.77 -16.94 3.25
C GLU A 37 29.22 -16.97 1.82
N ASN A 38 29.34 -18.11 1.15
CA ASN A 38 28.77 -18.36 -0.16
C ASN A 38 27.25 -18.33 -0.13
N THR A 39 26.61 -18.99 0.86
CA THR A 39 25.15 -18.95 1.01
C THR A 39 24.65 -17.54 1.32
N LYS A 40 25.31 -16.80 2.23
CA LYS A 40 24.99 -15.39 2.52
C LYS A 40 25.17 -14.49 1.30
N TRP A 41 26.20 -14.72 0.50
CA TRP A 41 26.43 -13.96 -0.73
C TRP A 41 25.35 -14.26 -1.78
N LEU A 42 25.06 -15.54 -2.03
CA LEU A 42 24.04 -15.95 -2.99
C LEU A 42 22.68 -15.37 -2.63
N GLY A 43 22.30 -15.44 -1.34
CA GLY A 43 21.05 -14.86 -0.85
C GLY A 43 20.98 -13.35 -1.06
N ARG A 44 22.09 -12.62 -0.87
CA ARG A 44 22.16 -11.18 -1.15
C ARG A 44 22.02 -10.88 -2.64
N LYS A 45 22.71 -11.61 -3.50
CA LYS A 45 22.64 -11.42 -4.96
C LYS A 45 21.27 -11.76 -5.52
N LEU A 46 20.68 -12.87 -5.12
CA LEU A 46 19.32 -13.22 -5.52
C LEU A 46 18.31 -12.14 -5.11
N LYS A 47 18.47 -11.55 -3.92
CA LYS A 47 17.64 -10.43 -3.45
C LYS A 47 17.86 -9.16 -4.29
N GLU A 48 19.08 -8.85 -4.70
CA GLU A 48 19.40 -7.72 -5.59
C GLU A 48 18.73 -7.88 -6.95
N VAL A 49 18.94 -9.02 -7.61
CA VAL A 49 18.30 -9.39 -8.88
C VAL A 49 16.78 -9.25 -8.77
N SER A 50 16.20 -9.83 -7.72
CA SER A 50 14.76 -9.80 -7.49
C SER A 50 14.24 -8.37 -7.28
N ASN A 51 15.01 -7.47 -6.66
CA ASN A 51 14.62 -6.07 -6.52
C ASN A 51 14.66 -5.28 -7.84
N CYS A 52 15.55 -5.64 -8.76
CA CYS A 52 15.64 -5.03 -10.09
C CYS A 52 14.46 -5.43 -10.98
N GLY A 53 14.15 -6.72 -11.01
CA GLY A 53 13.14 -7.27 -11.92
C GLY A 53 11.73 -7.37 -11.33
N MET A 54 11.56 -7.27 -10.01
CA MET A 54 10.26 -7.44 -9.38
C MET A 54 9.92 -6.24 -8.47
N PRO A 55 8.84 -5.51 -8.76
CA PRO A 55 8.36 -4.49 -7.86
C PRO A 55 7.88 -5.14 -6.55
N LYS A 56 8.22 -4.53 -5.43
CA LYS A 56 7.70 -4.95 -4.12
C LYS A 56 6.20 -4.69 -4.06
N LEU A 57 5.46 -5.61 -3.46
CA LEU A 57 4.07 -5.38 -3.07
C LEU A 57 4.09 -4.23 -2.06
N ARG A 58 3.73 -3.03 -2.51
CA ARG A 58 3.49 -1.93 -1.60
C ARG A 58 2.27 -2.32 -0.78
N GLY A 59 2.41 -2.25 0.55
CA GLY A 59 1.23 -2.19 1.42
C GLY A 59 0.34 -1.04 0.95
N ASN A 60 -0.95 -1.12 1.26
CA ASN A 60 -1.88 -0.05 0.91
C ASN A 60 -1.34 1.26 1.52
N ILE A 61 -0.74 2.12 0.69
CA ILE A 61 -0.34 3.46 1.10
C ILE A 61 -1.68 4.13 1.34
N GLN A 62 -2.13 4.14 2.60
CA GLN A 62 -3.30 4.92 2.95
C GLN A 62 -2.91 6.36 2.63
N THR A 63 -3.38 6.86 1.49
CA THR A 63 -3.44 8.29 1.24
C THR A 63 -4.17 8.84 2.45
N SER A 64 -3.46 9.57 3.32
CA SER A 64 -4.03 10.10 4.56
C SER A 64 -5.27 10.90 4.19
N MET A 65 -6.44 10.29 4.35
CA MET A 65 -7.68 11.01 4.18
C MET A 65 -7.65 12.08 5.27
N HIS A 66 -7.95 13.32 4.90
CA HIS A 66 -7.82 14.48 5.78
C HIS A 66 -8.65 14.36 7.08
N TRP A 67 -9.65 13.47 7.11
CA TRP A 67 -10.47 13.15 8.28
C TRP A 67 -9.98 11.92 9.07
N TRP A 68 -8.92 11.25 8.63
CA TRP A 68 -8.39 10.06 9.29
C TRP A 68 -7.46 10.45 10.45
N SER A 69 -7.87 10.17 11.69
CA SER A 69 -7.09 10.43 12.90
C SER A 69 -6.46 9.17 13.48
N GLU A 70 -5.44 9.35 14.34
CA GLU A 70 -4.84 8.24 15.08
C GLU A 70 -5.84 7.59 16.04
N GLU A 71 -6.78 8.36 16.57
CA GLU A 71 -7.89 7.86 17.39
C GLU A 71 -8.78 6.88 16.60
N ILE A 72 -9.20 7.23 15.38
CA ILE A 72 -9.98 6.33 14.52
C ILE A 72 -9.19 5.06 14.21
N ASN A 73 -7.87 5.17 14.03
CA ASN A 73 -7.00 4.01 13.81
C ASN A 73 -7.00 3.08 15.03
N ARG A 74 -6.89 3.62 16.25
CA ARG A 74 -6.97 2.85 17.51
C ARG A 74 -8.33 2.15 17.66
N LEU A 75 -9.42 2.89 17.51
CA LEU A 75 -10.79 2.32 17.56
C LEU A 75 -11.00 1.22 16.49
N ARG A 76 -10.41 1.41 15.30
CA ARG A 76 -10.43 0.40 14.25
C ARG A 76 -9.64 -0.86 14.63
N GLN A 77 -8.50 -0.72 15.30
CA GLN A 77 -7.75 -1.88 15.80
C GLN A 77 -8.55 -2.63 16.86
N ASP A 78 -9.15 -1.91 17.81
CA ASP A 78 -9.95 -2.50 18.89
C ASP A 78 -11.17 -3.26 18.35
N THR A 79 -11.90 -2.67 17.40
CA THR A 79 -13.03 -3.33 16.72
C THR A 79 -12.59 -4.60 15.98
N LEU A 80 -11.42 -4.58 15.33
CA LEU A 80 -10.88 -5.76 14.65
C LEU A 80 -10.48 -6.86 15.65
N VAL A 81 -9.90 -6.49 16.79
CA VAL A 81 -9.57 -7.44 17.87
C VAL A 81 -10.84 -8.09 18.40
N ALA A 82 -11.86 -7.30 18.74
CA ALA A 82 -13.16 -7.80 19.21
C ALA A 82 -13.84 -8.71 18.17
N ARG A 83 -13.84 -8.29 16.89
CA ARG A 83 -14.38 -9.11 15.78
C ARG A 83 -13.66 -10.44 15.65
N ARG A 84 -12.32 -10.44 15.71
CA ARG A 84 -11.51 -11.66 15.63
C ARG A 84 -11.74 -12.57 16.83
N ALA A 85 -11.92 -12.01 18.03
CA ALA A 85 -12.29 -12.79 19.22
C ALA A 85 -13.62 -13.53 19.00
N LEU A 86 -14.67 -12.83 18.56
CA LEU A 86 -15.96 -13.43 18.23
C LEU A 86 -15.86 -14.49 17.13
N GLN A 87 -15.13 -14.22 16.05
CA GLN A 87 -14.93 -15.18 14.95
C GLN A 87 -14.17 -16.43 15.40
N ARG A 88 -13.14 -16.28 16.24
CA ARG A 88 -12.40 -17.43 16.79
C ARG A 88 -13.27 -18.24 17.74
N TYR A 89 -14.08 -17.56 18.55
CA TYR A 89 -15.04 -18.20 19.43
C TYR A 89 -16.02 -19.08 18.66
N ARG A 90 -16.68 -18.53 17.62
CA ARG A 90 -17.60 -19.27 16.75
C ARG A 90 -16.99 -20.47 16.03
N ARG A 91 -15.68 -20.44 15.77
CA ARG A 91 -14.98 -21.57 15.14
C ARG A 91 -14.70 -22.70 16.13
N LYS A 92 -14.64 -22.44 17.44
CA LYS A 92 -14.50 -23.48 18.45
C LYS A 92 -15.86 -24.14 18.67
N LYS A 93 -16.01 -25.40 18.27
CA LYS A 93 -17.26 -26.20 18.41
C LYS A 93 -17.72 -26.47 19.87
N ARG A 94 -17.13 -25.82 20.88
CA ARG A 94 -17.33 -26.09 22.33
C ARG A 94 -17.55 -24.81 23.16
N GLY A 95 -18.20 -23.80 22.60
CA GLY A 95 -18.49 -22.56 23.32
C GLY A 95 -19.88 -22.59 23.99
N THR A 96 -19.98 -22.10 25.24
CA THR A 96 -21.25 -21.78 25.92
C THR A 96 -21.94 -20.57 25.26
N LEU A 97 -23.27 -20.60 25.09
CA LEU A 97 -24.02 -19.49 24.46
C LEU A 97 -23.82 -18.13 25.20
N SER A 98 -23.61 -18.16 26.52
CA SER A 98 -23.35 -16.98 27.35
C SER A 98 -22.09 -16.21 26.93
N ASP A 99 -20.98 -16.92 26.65
CA ASP A 99 -19.72 -16.27 26.28
C ASP A 99 -19.75 -15.72 24.84
N GLU A 100 -20.61 -16.25 23.97
CA GLU A 100 -20.83 -15.63 22.65
C GLU A 100 -21.53 -14.28 22.80
N TYR A 101 -22.53 -14.21 23.68
CA TYR A 101 -23.32 -13.01 23.89
C TYR A 101 -22.46 -11.86 24.41
N THR A 102 -21.61 -12.11 25.41
CA THR A 102 -20.69 -11.10 25.96
C THR A 102 -19.70 -10.59 24.90
N LEU A 103 -19.08 -11.48 24.13
CA LEU A 103 -18.19 -11.11 23.02
C LEU A 103 -18.90 -10.31 21.92
N ARG A 104 -20.18 -10.64 21.65
CA ARG A 104 -21.00 -9.92 20.68
C ARG A 104 -21.35 -8.51 21.18
N LEU A 105 -21.64 -8.34 22.46
CA LEU A 105 -21.88 -7.02 23.07
C LEU A 105 -20.63 -6.15 22.97
N VAL A 106 -19.46 -6.67 23.37
CA VAL A 106 -18.17 -5.94 23.27
C VAL A 106 -17.90 -5.51 21.82
N TYR A 107 -18.09 -6.41 20.85
CA TYR A 107 -17.92 -6.05 19.43
C TYR A 107 -18.92 -4.97 18.99
N ARG A 108 -20.17 -5.02 19.46
CA ARG A 108 -21.21 -4.02 19.12
C ARG A 108 -20.86 -2.65 19.68
N GLU A 109 -20.41 -2.57 20.92
CA GLU A 109 -19.98 -1.33 21.58
C GLU A 109 -18.80 -0.71 20.85
N LYS A 110 -17.73 -1.47 20.62
CA LYS A 110 -16.56 -1.00 19.85
C LYS A 110 -16.95 -0.56 18.45
N SER A 111 -17.85 -1.29 17.79
CA SER A 111 -18.33 -0.91 16.46
C SER A 111 -19.14 0.38 16.48
N ARG A 112 -19.88 0.65 17.56
CA ARG A 112 -20.61 1.92 17.75
C ARG A 112 -19.65 3.07 17.99
N GLU A 113 -18.67 2.90 18.87
CA GLU A 113 -17.61 3.88 19.13
C GLU A 113 -16.88 4.28 17.84
N LEU A 114 -16.45 3.29 17.04
CA LEU A 114 -15.80 3.56 15.76
C LEU A 114 -16.72 4.31 14.78
N LYS A 115 -18.00 3.94 14.69
CA LYS A 115 -18.95 4.62 13.79
C LYS A 115 -19.13 6.07 14.19
N ASN A 116 -19.33 6.33 15.48
CA ASN A 116 -19.50 7.68 16.02
C ASN A 116 -18.26 8.54 15.78
N ALA A 117 -17.06 8.02 16.07
CA ALA A 117 -15.81 8.72 15.81
C ALA A 117 -15.61 9.04 14.31
N ILE A 118 -16.00 8.12 13.41
CA ILE A 118 -15.95 8.36 11.96
C ILE A 118 -16.96 9.44 11.55
N THR A 119 -18.19 9.42 12.07
CA THR A 119 -19.19 10.45 11.74
C THR A 119 -18.74 11.82 12.23
N GLU A 120 -18.25 11.91 13.46
CA GLU A 120 -17.74 13.17 14.04
C GLU A 120 -16.54 13.70 13.28
N ALA A 121 -15.56 12.84 12.94
CA ALA A 121 -14.40 13.28 12.17
C ALA A 121 -14.76 13.74 10.75
N LYS A 122 -15.73 13.08 10.11
CA LYS A 122 -16.25 13.52 8.81
C LYS A 122 -16.99 14.85 8.92
N GLU A 123 -17.82 15.03 9.93
CA GLU A 123 -18.52 16.29 10.17
C GLU A 123 -17.56 17.43 10.46
N LYS A 124 -16.52 17.18 11.27
CA LYS A 124 -15.47 18.16 11.55
C LYS A 124 -14.72 18.54 10.28
N ALA A 125 -14.26 17.55 9.51
CA ALA A 125 -13.60 17.78 8.23
C ALA A 125 -14.49 18.53 7.24
N TRP A 126 -15.79 18.23 7.22
CA TRP A 126 -16.76 18.93 6.39
C TRP A 126 -16.93 20.39 6.83
N LYS A 127 -17.06 20.65 8.13
CA LYS A 127 -17.14 22.02 8.70
C LYS A 127 -15.87 22.82 8.40
N GLU A 128 -14.69 22.22 8.52
CA GLU A 128 -13.42 22.86 8.16
C GLU A 128 -13.34 23.18 6.66
N LEU A 129 -13.83 22.26 5.81
CA LEU A 129 -13.92 22.49 4.37
C LEU A 129 -14.86 23.65 4.05
N MET A 130 -16.03 23.74 4.69
CA MET A 130 -16.98 24.84 4.50
C MET A 130 -16.39 26.19 4.96
N LYS A 131 -15.70 26.24 6.11
CA LYS A 131 -14.99 27.46 6.54
C LYS A 131 -13.93 27.92 5.53
N THR A 132 -13.26 26.97 4.87
CA THR A 132 -12.30 27.28 3.81
C THR A 132 -13.00 27.80 2.55
N LEU A 133 -14.21 27.31 2.26
CA LEU A 133 -15.04 27.76 1.14
C LEU A 133 -15.46 29.23 1.30
N ASP A 134 -15.87 29.63 2.51
CA ASP A 134 -16.27 31.02 2.79
C ASP A 134 -15.13 32.03 2.57
N GLN A 135 -13.87 31.59 2.73
CA GLN A 135 -12.67 32.41 2.54
C GLN A 135 -12.16 32.41 1.09
N ASP A 136 -12.39 31.33 0.35
CA ASP A 136 -11.94 31.14 -1.04
C ASP A 136 -13.02 30.41 -1.86
N PRO A 137 -14.00 31.16 -2.40
CA PRO A 137 -15.15 30.57 -3.06
C PRO A 137 -14.81 29.77 -4.33
N TRP A 138 -13.61 29.95 -4.92
CA TRP A 138 -13.23 29.35 -6.22
C TRP A 138 -11.92 28.55 -6.24
N GLY A 139 -11.18 28.41 -5.14
CA GLY A 139 -9.88 27.72 -5.16
C GLY A 139 -9.96 26.20 -4.99
N LYS A 140 -9.61 25.72 -3.80
CA LYS A 140 -9.47 24.28 -3.50
C LYS A 140 -10.77 23.46 -3.66
N PRO A 141 -11.95 23.93 -3.20
CA PRO A 141 -13.19 23.14 -3.31
C PRO A 141 -13.65 22.97 -4.76
N TYR A 142 -13.57 24.02 -5.59
CA TYR A 142 -13.84 23.90 -7.03
C TYR A 142 -12.92 22.88 -7.71
N ARG A 143 -11.61 22.91 -7.38
CA ARG A 143 -10.65 21.90 -7.85
C ARG A 143 -10.99 20.50 -7.35
N ALA A 144 -11.56 20.35 -6.15
CA ALA A 144 -12.00 19.06 -5.62
C ALA A 144 -13.18 18.48 -6.43
N VAL A 145 -14.21 19.30 -6.67
CA VAL A 145 -15.39 18.94 -7.48
C VAL A 145 -14.98 18.57 -8.91
N MET A 146 -14.06 19.35 -9.50
CA MET A 146 -13.49 19.08 -10.82
C MET A 146 -12.46 17.93 -10.84
N LYS A 147 -12.26 17.21 -9.71
CA LYS A 147 -11.26 16.12 -9.55
C LYS A 147 -9.84 16.54 -9.95
N LYS A 148 -9.53 17.83 -9.83
CA LYS A 148 -8.26 18.48 -10.19
C LYS A 148 -7.31 18.62 -9.00
N ILE A 149 -7.60 17.97 -7.87
CA ILE A 149 -6.64 17.80 -6.78
C ILE A 149 -5.81 16.56 -7.09
N TRP A 150 -4.62 16.78 -7.63
CA TRP A 150 -3.69 15.71 -7.93
C TRP A 150 -2.92 15.37 -6.65
N PRO A 151 -2.83 14.10 -6.22
CA PRO A 151 -1.85 13.73 -5.23
C PRO A 151 -0.48 14.13 -5.79
N LYS A 152 0.32 14.87 -5.01
CA LYS A 152 1.71 15.16 -5.37
C LYS A 152 2.38 13.83 -5.62
N LYS A 153 2.66 13.50 -6.89
CA LYS A 153 3.51 12.38 -7.22
C LYS A 153 4.87 12.75 -6.64
N THR A 154 5.31 12.09 -5.58
CA THR A 154 6.72 12.08 -5.25
C THR A 154 7.40 11.38 -6.43
N LEU A 155 7.94 12.20 -7.33
CA LEU A 155 8.85 11.75 -8.37
C LEU A 155 10.08 11.24 -7.64
N VAL A 156 10.10 9.94 -7.32
CA VAL A 156 11.37 9.29 -7.06
C VAL A 156 12.09 9.28 -8.41
N HIS A 157 13.15 10.08 -8.46
CA HIS A 157 14.23 10.13 -9.43
C HIS A 157 14.29 8.93 -10.40
N GLY A 158 14.29 9.20 -11.71
CA GLY A 158 14.86 8.30 -12.71
C GLY A 158 13.93 7.47 -13.63
N PHE A 159 12.62 7.72 -13.70
CA PHE A 159 11.76 7.04 -14.67
C PHE A 159 11.25 7.98 -15.76
N ILE A 160 12.00 8.05 -16.88
CA ILE A 160 11.51 8.58 -18.15
C ILE A 160 10.39 7.65 -18.62
N ARG A 161 9.14 8.15 -18.64
CA ARG A 161 8.05 7.46 -19.36
C ARG A 161 8.41 7.48 -20.85
N PRO A 162 8.43 6.35 -21.57
CA PRO A 162 8.46 6.40 -23.03
C PRO A 162 7.20 7.12 -23.49
N GLY A 163 7.41 8.16 -24.30
CA GLY A 163 6.36 9.05 -24.78
C GLY A 163 5.22 8.28 -25.44
N ASN A 164 3.99 8.63 -25.05
CA ASN A 164 2.78 8.15 -25.70
C ASN A 164 2.83 8.63 -27.16
N LYS A 165 3.24 7.76 -28.10
CA LYS A 165 3.09 8.02 -29.53
C LYS A 165 1.61 8.17 -29.80
N ARG A 166 1.11 9.41 -29.88
CA ARG A 166 -0.20 9.73 -30.44
C ARG A 166 -0.20 9.10 -31.83
N LYS A 167 -1.04 8.09 -32.04
CA LYS A 167 -1.27 7.50 -33.36
C LYS A 167 -1.71 8.65 -34.27
N GLY A 168 -0.83 9.06 -35.19
CA GLY A 168 -1.13 10.01 -36.23
C GLY A 168 -2.25 9.44 -37.08
N ASN A 169 -3.39 10.13 -37.06
CA ASN A 169 -4.53 9.79 -37.88
C ASN A 169 -4.16 10.15 -39.32
N LYS A 170 -3.86 9.15 -40.16
CA LYS A 170 -3.67 9.36 -41.61
C LYS A 170 -5.04 9.69 -42.19
N ARG A 171 -5.38 10.98 -42.27
CA ARG A 171 -6.44 11.46 -43.15
C ARG A 171 -5.86 11.44 -44.56
N THR A 172 -6.19 10.40 -45.31
CA THR A 172 -6.17 10.41 -46.77
C THR A 172 -7.33 11.29 -47.24
N LEU A 173 -7.03 12.28 -48.07
CA LEU A 173 -7.97 13.03 -48.90
C LEU A 173 -7.33 13.14 -50.30
N PRO A 174 -8.17 13.30 -51.34
CA PRO A 174 -8.38 12.35 -52.43
C PRO A 174 -7.22 12.17 -53.40
#